data_AF-A0A0M4FLF6-F1
#
_entry.id   AF-A0A0M4FLF6-F1
#
_cell.length_a   1.000
_cell.length_b   1.000
_cell.length_c   1.000
_cell.angle_alpha   90.00
_cell.angle_beta   90.00
_cell.angle_gamma   90.00
#
_symmetry.space_group_name_H-M   'P 1'
#
loop_
_entity.id
_entity.type
_entity.pdbx_description
1 polymer ?
#
loop_
_entity_poly.entity_id
_entity_poly.type
_entity_poly.pdbx_seq_one_letter_code
_entity_poly.pdbx_strand_id
1 'polypeptide(L)'
;MSKKNFILIFIFVILISCKNTEKISNETTLIDNIFTNSNAEGTLVIYNLNDDKYIIHNKERAEQRFYPASTFKIYNSLIGLNEKAVKDVDEVFYKYNGEKVFLESWAKDSNLRYAIKNSQVPAYKELARRIGLKKMKENIEKLDFGNKSIGDNVDTFWLEGPLEISAMEQVKLLTKLAQNELPYPIEIQKAVSDITILEQTYNYTLHGKTGLADSENMTTEPIGWFVGWLEENDNIYVFALNIDNINSDDLAKRINIVKESLKALNLLK
;
A
#
# COMPACT_ATOMS: atom_id res chain seq x y z
N MET A 1 -64.58 7.61 50.90
CA MET A 1 -63.74 7.98 49.74
C MET A 1 -62.32 7.48 50.00
N SER A 2 -61.95 6.32 49.45
CA SER A 2 -60.65 5.67 49.66
C SER A 2 -59.77 5.87 48.43
N LYS A 3 -58.60 6.51 48.61
CA LYS A 3 -57.59 6.72 47.57
C LYS A 3 -56.78 5.43 47.40
N LYS A 4 -56.81 4.83 46.21
CA LYS A 4 -55.88 3.76 45.81
C LYS A 4 -54.64 4.41 45.19
N ASN A 5 -53.49 4.27 45.85
CA ASN A 5 -52.18 4.65 45.30
C ASN A 5 -51.70 3.54 44.36
N PHE A 6 -51.45 3.87 43.09
CA PHE A 6 -50.75 3.01 42.15
C PHE A 6 -49.25 3.33 42.25
N ILE A 7 -48.45 2.34 42.65
CA ILE A 7 -46.98 2.43 42.60
C ILE A 7 -46.53 1.92 41.23
N LEU A 8 -45.93 2.80 40.43
CA LEU A 8 -45.32 2.47 39.14
C LEU A 8 -43.86 2.06 39.41
N ILE A 9 -43.52 0.79 39.20
CA ILE A 9 -42.14 0.31 39.31
C ILE A 9 -41.46 0.51 37.95
N PHE A 10 -40.50 1.44 37.89
CA PHE A 10 -39.60 1.61 36.75
C PHE A 10 -38.48 0.57 36.84
N ILE A 11 -38.47 -0.42 35.93
CA ILE A 11 -37.35 -1.35 35.76
C ILE A 11 -36.31 -0.67 34.88
N PHE A 12 -35.17 -0.32 35.49
CA PHE A 12 -34.01 0.22 34.80
C PHE A 12 -33.17 -0.95 34.27
N VAL A 13 -33.26 -1.25 32.98
CA VAL A 13 -32.42 -2.27 32.33
C VAL A 13 -31.06 -1.64 32.04
N ILE A 14 -30.05 -2.01 32.83
CA ILE A 14 -28.66 -1.62 32.60
C ILE A 14 -28.12 -2.52 31.48
N LEU A 15 -27.99 -1.97 30.27
CA LEU A 15 -27.25 -2.59 29.18
C LEU A 15 -25.75 -2.55 29.50
N ILE A 16 -25.22 -3.64 30.03
CA ILE A 16 -23.78 -3.83 30.20
C ILE A 16 -23.20 -4.06 28.81
N SER A 17 -22.52 -3.05 28.28
CA SER A 17 -21.70 -3.19 27.07
C SER A 17 -20.47 -4.04 27.42
N CYS A 18 -20.48 -5.31 26.99
CA CYS A 18 -19.29 -6.15 27.00
C CYS A 18 -18.26 -5.55 26.03
N LYS A 19 -17.27 -4.85 26.56
CA LYS A 19 -16.02 -4.62 25.84
C LYS A 19 -15.36 -5.98 25.64
N ASN A 20 -15.44 -6.53 24.42
CA ASN A 20 -14.61 -7.67 24.03
C ASN A 20 -13.15 -7.21 24.09
N THR A 21 -12.41 -7.68 25.09
CA THR A 21 -10.95 -7.63 25.07
C THR A 21 -10.49 -8.61 23.98
N GLU A 22 -10.16 -8.07 22.79
CA GLU A 22 -9.49 -8.84 21.74
C GLU A 22 -8.21 -9.44 22.36
N LYS A 23 -8.15 -10.78 22.43
CA LYS A 23 -6.97 -11.48 22.92
C LYS A 23 -5.86 -11.28 21.88
N ILE A 24 -4.85 -10.51 22.22
CA ILE A 24 -3.67 -10.28 21.35
C ILE A 24 -3.05 -11.64 21.03
N SER A 25 -2.90 -11.94 19.74
CA SER A 25 -2.29 -13.18 19.27
C SER A 25 -0.77 -13.15 19.51
N ASN A 26 -0.15 -14.32 19.73
CA ASN A 26 1.31 -14.41 19.85
C ASN A 26 2.04 -13.84 18.61
N GLU A 27 1.43 -13.95 17.42
CA GLU A 27 1.96 -13.40 16.17
C GLU A 27 1.98 -11.87 16.17
N THR A 28 0.90 -11.25 16.65
CA THR A 28 0.84 -9.78 16.81
C THR A 28 1.92 -9.31 17.76
N THR A 29 2.13 -10.01 18.89
CA THR A 29 3.19 -9.68 19.85
C THR A 29 4.60 -9.75 19.24
N LEU A 30 4.86 -10.69 18.32
CA LEU A 30 6.15 -10.75 17.62
C LEU A 30 6.38 -9.48 16.78
N ILE A 31 5.37 -9.04 16.03
CA ILE A 31 5.46 -7.82 15.23
C ILE A 31 5.58 -6.57 16.12
N ASP A 32 4.80 -6.48 17.21
CA ASP A 32 4.86 -5.37 18.16
C ASP A 32 6.29 -5.18 18.72
N ASN A 33 6.99 -6.28 19.02
CA ASN A 33 8.37 -6.24 19.48
C ASN A 33 9.35 -5.75 18.41
N ILE A 34 9.13 -6.09 17.14
CA ILE A 34 9.97 -5.62 16.02
C ILE A 34 9.82 -4.11 15.83
N PHE A 35 8.59 -3.59 15.88
CA PHE A 35 8.35 -2.14 15.84
C PHE A 35 9.03 -1.42 17.00
N THR A 36 8.89 -1.96 18.22
CA THR A 36 9.54 -1.43 19.43
C THR A 36 11.06 -1.39 19.27
N ASN A 37 11.68 -2.50 18.85
CA ASN A 37 13.14 -2.60 18.68
C ASN A 37 13.67 -1.71 17.54
N SER A 38 12.84 -1.45 16.53
CA SER A 38 13.17 -0.58 15.40
C SER A 38 12.96 0.90 15.71
N ASN A 39 12.42 1.23 16.90
CA ASN A 39 11.96 2.57 17.27
C ASN A 39 11.09 3.19 16.16
N ALA A 40 10.09 2.43 15.70
CA ALA A 40 9.21 2.80 14.61
C ALA A 40 7.76 2.93 15.10
N GLU A 41 7.10 4.00 14.71
CA GLU A 41 5.68 4.22 14.94
C GLU A 41 4.94 4.05 13.61
N GLY A 42 3.95 3.16 13.57
CA GLY A 42 3.30 2.81 12.31
C GLY A 42 2.28 1.70 12.39
N THR A 43 2.03 1.07 11.26
CA THR A 43 1.21 -0.13 11.11
C THR A 43 1.86 -1.10 10.14
N LEU A 44 1.62 -2.39 10.37
CA LEU A 44 1.91 -3.45 9.41
C LEU A 44 0.68 -4.36 9.35
N VAL A 45 0.15 -4.55 8.15
CA VAL A 45 -0.85 -5.57 7.84
C VAL A 45 -0.15 -6.65 7.03
N ILE A 46 -0.29 -7.91 7.47
CA ILE A 46 0.07 -9.10 6.70
C ILE A 46 -1.19 -9.95 6.52
N TYR A 47 -1.48 -10.36 5.29
CA TYR A 47 -2.55 -11.28 4.96
C TYR A 47 -1.94 -12.58 4.40
N ASN A 48 -2.26 -13.69 5.05
CA ASN A 48 -1.95 -15.04 4.60
C ASN A 48 -3.13 -15.56 3.78
N LEU A 49 -2.91 -15.74 2.48
CA LEU A 49 -3.97 -16.10 1.54
C LEU A 49 -4.57 -17.47 1.83
N ASN A 50 -3.74 -18.49 2.06
CA ASN A 50 -4.23 -19.87 2.26
C ASN A 50 -5.01 -20.05 3.57
N ASP A 51 -4.64 -19.32 4.61
CA ASP A 51 -5.30 -19.41 5.92
C ASP A 51 -6.44 -18.39 6.10
N ASP A 52 -6.69 -17.53 5.10
CA ASP A 52 -7.62 -16.39 5.17
C ASP A 52 -7.45 -15.56 6.46
N LYS A 53 -6.20 -15.21 6.78
CA LYS A 53 -5.83 -14.67 8.08
C LYS A 53 -5.05 -13.38 8.00
N TYR A 54 -5.48 -12.38 8.76
CA TYR A 54 -4.76 -11.13 8.97
C TYR A 54 -3.95 -11.15 10.26
N ILE A 55 -2.72 -10.64 10.17
CA ILE A 55 -1.85 -10.33 11.31
C ILE A 55 -1.54 -8.83 11.23
N ILE A 56 -1.92 -8.08 12.26
CA ILE A 56 -1.93 -6.62 12.21
C ILE A 56 -1.24 -6.03 13.43
N HIS A 57 -0.25 -5.17 13.21
CA HIS A 57 0.24 -4.21 14.18
C HIS A 57 -0.50 -2.88 14.01
N ASN A 58 -1.01 -2.32 15.10
CA ASN A 58 -1.77 -1.06 15.12
C ASN A 58 -2.98 -1.06 14.14
N LYS A 59 -4.04 -1.79 14.51
CA LYS A 59 -5.26 -1.94 13.70
C LYS A 59 -6.00 -0.63 13.42
N GLU A 60 -5.98 0.31 14.37
CA GLU A 60 -6.60 1.62 14.16
C GLU A 60 -5.92 2.37 13.00
N ARG A 61 -4.58 2.40 13.00
CA ARG A 61 -3.82 3.01 11.91
C ARG A 61 -3.88 2.22 10.61
N ALA A 62 -4.06 0.91 10.65
CA ALA A 62 -4.22 0.08 9.45
C ALA A 62 -5.41 0.54 8.56
N GLU A 63 -6.43 1.15 9.18
CA GLU A 63 -7.61 1.69 8.51
C GLU A 63 -7.49 3.19 8.16
N GLN A 64 -6.47 3.90 8.68
CA GLN A 64 -6.21 5.29 8.34
C GLN A 64 -5.63 5.40 6.93
N ARG A 65 -6.15 6.35 6.15
CA ARG A 65 -5.69 6.60 4.79
C ARG A 65 -4.61 7.67 4.78
N PHE A 66 -3.58 7.46 3.97
CA PHE A 66 -2.52 8.43 3.71
C PHE A 66 -2.20 8.48 2.21
N TYR A 67 -1.44 9.48 1.79
CA TYR A 67 -0.98 9.55 0.40
C TYR A 67 -0.17 8.30 0.05
N PRO A 68 -0.49 7.61 -1.06
CA PRO A 68 0.21 6.39 -1.45
C PRO A 68 1.66 6.65 -1.89
N ALA A 69 1.97 7.90 -2.28
CA ALA A 69 3.25 8.29 -2.84
C ALA A 69 3.67 7.31 -3.95
N SER A 70 4.93 6.88 -3.94
CA SER A 70 5.46 6.00 -4.98
C SER A 70 4.93 4.56 -4.96
N THR A 71 4.12 4.15 -3.98
CA THR A 71 3.41 2.84 -4.06
C THR A 71 2.37 2.84 -5.18
N PHE A 72 1.81 4.00 -5.51
CA PHE A 72 0.85 4.15 -6.61
C PHE A 72 1.44 3.76 -7.98
N LYS A 73 2.77 3.70 -8.13
CA LYS A 73 3.45 3.27 -9.35
C LYS A 73 3.04 1.86 -9.80
N ILE A 74 2.65 0.98 -8.88
CA ILE A 74 2.10 -0.36 -9.22
C ILE A 74 0.83 -0.18 -10.09
N TYR A 75 -0.13 0.57 -9.58
CA TYR A 75 -1.42 0.78 -10.23
C TYR A 75 -1.33 1.72 -11.44
N ASN A 76 -0.49 2.75 -11.39
CA ASN A 76 -0.25 3.61 -12.55
C ASN A 76 0.35 2.80 -13.73
N SER A 77 1.19 1.79 -13.45
CA SER A 77 1.68 0.87 -14.50
C SER A 77 0.57 0.01 -15.08
N LEU A 78 -0.32 -0.56 -14.25
CA LEU A 78 -1.50 -1.33 -14.70
C LEU A 78 -2.39 -0.47 -15.61
N ILE A 79 -2.69 0.76 -15.18
CA ILE A 79 -3.54 1.70 -15.91
C ILE A 79 -2.87 2.10 -17.23
N GLY A 80 -1.58 2.43 -17.19
CA GLY A 80 -0.81 2.83 -18.36
C GLY A 80 -0.81 1.75 -19.46
N LEU A 81 -0.64 0.49 -19.07
CA LEU A 81 -0.73 -0.65 -20.00
C LEU A 81 -2.15 -0.85 -20.53
N ASN A 82 -3.16 -0.80 -19.65
CA ASN A 82 -4.56 -1.01 -20.03
C ASN A 82 -5.07 0.08 -21.00
N GLU A 83 -4.70 1.33 -20.73
CA GLU A 83 -5.07 2.48 -21.55
C GLU A 83 -4.19 2.67 -22.77
N LYS A 84 -3.19 1.80 -22.98
CA LYS A 84 -2.22 1.84 -24.07
C LYS A 84 -1.41 3.14 -24.10
N ALA A 85 -1.15 3.72 -22.93
CA ALA A 85 -0.24 4.85 -22.77
C ALA A 85 1.23 4.45 -23.01
N VAL A 86 1.51 3.16 -22.81
CA VAL A 86 2.68 2.43 -23.30
C VAL A 86 2.21 1.08 -23.84
N LYS A 87 2.97 0.51 -24.78
CA LYS A 87 2.72 -0.77 -25.42
C LYS A 87 2.96 -1.95 -24.48
N ASP A 88 4.08 -1.90 -23.76
CA ASP A 88 4.54 -2.93 -22.84
C ASP A 88 5.47 -2.31 -21.77
N VAL A 89 5.96 -3.12 -20.84
CA VAL A 89 6.80 -2.64 -19.73
C VAL A 89 8.23 -2.29 -20.15
N ASP A 90 8.63 -2.69 -21.35
CA ASP A 90 10.00 -2.58 -21.86
C ASP A 90 10.15 -1.48 -22.93
N GLU A 91 9.04 -0.94 -23.46
CA GLU A 91 9.02 0.27 -24.29
C GLU A 91 9.65 1.46 -23.56
N VAL A 92 10.68 2.04 -24.18
CA VAL A 92 11.25 3.31 -23.71
C VAL A 92 10.26 4.43 -24.02
N PHE A 93 9.55 4.88 -22.98
CA PHE A 93 8.52 5.90 -23.10
C PHE A 93 8.97 7.24 -22.51
N TYR A 94 9.86 7.23 -21.51
CA TYR A 94 10.41 8.45 -20.93
C TYR A 94 11.72 8.83 -21.61
N LYS A 95 11.84 10.10 -21.98
CA LYS A 95 13.02 10.69 -22.61
C LYS A 95 13.61 11.75 -21.69
N TYR A 96 14.83 11.54 -21.25
CA TYR A 96 15.53 12.47 -20.37
C TYR A 96 16.13 13.61 -21.20
N ASN A 97 15.89 14.87 -20.81
CA ASN A 97 16.27 16.04 -21.58
C ASN A 97 17.28 16.94 -20.84
N GLY A 98 18.01 16.40 -19.85
CA GLY A 98 19.03 17.14 -19.11
C GLY A 98 18.48 17.99 -17.96
N GLU A 99 17.20 17.83 -17.61
CA GLU A 99 16.60 18.51 -16.46
C GLU A 99 17.23 18.06 -15.13
N LYS A 100 17.16 18.93 -14.11
CA LYS A 100 17.63 18.59 -12.76
C LYS A 100 16.75 17.48 -12.16
N VAL A 101 17.39 16.44 -11.63
CA VAL A 101 16.71 15.31 -10.99
C VAL A 101 17.07 15.19 -9.52
N PHE A 102 16.16 14.61 -8.72
CA PHE A 102 16.38 14.36 -7.30
C PHE A 102 17.36 13.19 -7.07
N LEU A 103 17.27 12.13 -7.87
CA LEU A 103 18.21 11.01 -7.87
C LEU A 103 18.95 10.95 -9.20
N GLU A 104 20.27 10.74 -9.16
CA GLU A 104 21.08 10.58 -10.38
C GLU A 104 20.58 9.44 -11.27
N SER A 105 20.02 8.37 -10.67
CA SER A 105 19.41 7.25 -11.40
C SER A 105 18.23 7.65 -12.29
N TRP A 106 17.66 8.85 -12.13
CA TRP A 106 16.59 9.39 -12.94
C TRP A 106 17.07 10.12 -14.20
N ALA A 107 18.36 10.41 -14.32
CA ALA A 107 18.97 11.17 -15.42
C ALA A 107 19.20 10.31 -16.68
N LYS A 108 18.19 9.54 -17.09
CA LYS A 108 18.24 8.70 -18.29
C LYS A 108 16.86 8.33 -18.81
N ASP A 109 16.84 8.04 -20.10
CA ASP A 109 15.73 7.37 -20.78
C ASP A 109 15.35 6.07 -20.06
N SER A 110 14.04 5.78 -20.04
CA SER A 110 13.55 4.62 -19.34
C SER A 110 12.24 4.07 -19.87
N ASN A 111 12.06 2.78 -19.59
CA ASN A 111 10.81 2.05 -19.68
C ASN A 111 10.18 1.88 -18.28
N LEU A 112 8.99 1.28 -18.19
CA LEU A 112 8.31 1.07 -16.91
C LEU A 112 9.14 0.20 -15.96
N ARG A 113 9.78 -0.86 -16.47
CA ARG A 113 10.62 -1.77 -15.69
C ARG A 113 11.75 -1.03 -14.96
N TYR A 114 12.44 -0.13 -15.66
CA TYR A 114 13.48 0.69 -15.04
C TYR A 114 12.89 1.76 -14.11
N ALA A 115 11.83 2.44 -14.56
CA ALA A 115 11.23 3.55 -13.83
C ALA A 115 10.65 3.12 -12.48
N ILE A 116 9.99 1.97 -12.39
CA ILE A 116 9.41 1.48 -11.14
C ILE A 116 10.50 1.12 -10.13
N LYS A 117 11.55 0.43 -10.59
CA LYS A 117 12.68 -0.03 -9.77
C LYS A 117 13.44 1.15 -9.15
N ASN A 118 13.65 2.21 -9.93
CA ASN A 118 14.36 3.41 -9.48
C ASN A 118 13.41 4.49 -8.92
N SER A 119 12.12 4.17 -8.81
CA SER A 119 11.07 5.10 -8.39
C SER A 119 11.08 6.44 -9.16
N GLN A 120 11.41 6.42 -10.45
CA GLN A 120 11.62 7.60 -11.31
C GLN A 120 10.32 8.40 -11.46
N VAL A 121 10.15 9.41 -10.59
CA VAL A 121 8.92 10.23 -10.54
C VAL A 121 8.62 10.90 -11.88
N PRO A 122 9.59 11.54 -12.58
CA PRO A 122 9.30 12.19 -13.87
C PRO A 122 8.69 11.27 -14.92
N ALA A 123 9.15 10.01 -15.00
CA ALA A 123 8.59 9.01 -15.90
C ALA A 123 7.13 8.68 -15.55
N TYR A 124 6.78 8.57 -14.28
CA TYR A 124 5.39 8.32 -13.88
C TYR A 124 4.47 9.53 -14.03
N LYS A 125 5.01 10.76 -13.93
CA LYS A 125 4.28 11.98 -14.31
C LYS A 125 3.96 11.97 -15.80
N GLU A 126 4.92 11.60 -16.64
CA GLU A 126 4.73 11.44 -18.08
C GLU A 126 3.69 10.37 -18.41
N LEU A 127 3.77 9.21 -17.76
CA LEU A 127 2.78 8.15 -17.91
C LEU A 127 1.36 8.64 -17.57
N ALA A 128 1.21 9.34 -16.44
CA ALA A 128 -0.08 9.88 -16.01
C ALA A 128 -0.66 10.92 -17.00
N ARG A 129 0.20 11.78 -17.57
CA ARG A 129 -0.23 12.73 -18.62
C ARG A 129 -0.68 12.01 -19.90
N ARG A 130 0.01 10.94 -20.31
CA ARG A 130 -0.41 10.11 -21.46
C ARG A 130 -1.73 9.39 -21.24
N ILE A 131 -1.98 8.90 -20.02
CA ILE A 131 -3.27 8.33 -19.62
C ILE A 131 -4.37 9.41 -19.67
N GLY A 132 -4.07 10.59 -19.13
CA GLY A 132 -5.00 11.72 -19.06
C GLY A 132 -6.01 11.61 -17.92
N LEU A 133 -6.51 12.75 -17.47
CA LEU A 133 -7.30 12.86 -16.23
C LEU A 133 -8.57 12.00 -16.24
N LYS A 134 -9.33 12.02 -17.35
CA LYS A 134 -10.60 11.28 -17.47
C LYS A 134 -10.40 9.77 -17.26
N LYS A 135 -9.49 9.17 -18.01
CA LYS A 135 -9.19 7.73 -17.93
C LYS A 135 -8.59 7.36 -16.57
N MET A 136 -7.78 8.25 -15.98
CA MET A 136 -7.27 8.04 -14.63
C MET A 136 -8.42 7.99 -13.60
N LYS A 137 -9.39 8.91 -13.64
CA LYS A 137 -10.59 8.88 -12.78
C LYS A 137 -11.35 7.56 -12.94
N GLU A 138 -11.64 7.17 -14.18
CA GLU A 138 -12.36 5.93 -14.49
C GLU A 138 -11.63 4.69 -13.93
N ASN A 139 -10.31 4.63 -14.03
CA ASN A 139 -9.54 3.49 -13.54
C ASN A 139 -9.35 3.48 -12.01
N ILE A 140 -9.27 4.64 -11.37
CA ILE A 140 -9.24 4.77 -9.90
C ILE A 140 -10.57 4.30 -9.29
N GLU A 141 -11.70 4.67 -9.92
CA GLU A 141 -13.03 4.17 -9.56
C GLU A 141 -13.15 2.65 -9.80
N LYS A 142 -12.71 2.18 -10.98
CA LYS A 142 -12.72 0.75 -11.34
C LYS A 142 -11.92 -0.12 -10.37
N LEU A 143 -10.81 0.40 -9.85
CA LEU A 143 -10.00 -0.27 -8.82
C LEU A 143 -10.63 -0.21 -7.43
N ASP A 144 -11.58 0.69 -7.19
CA ASP A 144 -12.00 1.12 -5.85
C ASP A 144 -10.79 1.57 -5.00
N PHE A 145 -9.91 2.38 -5.60
CA PHE A 145 -8.65 2.76 -4.96
C PHE A 145 -8.86 3.82 -3.87
N GLY A 146 -8.88 3.39 -2.61
CA GLY A 146 -8.90 4.26 -1.44
C GLY A 146 -10.03 5.29 -1.47
N ASN A 147 -9.70 6.56 -1.24
CA ASN A 147 -10.65 7.67 -1.27
C ASN A 147 -11.06 8.11 -2.70
N LYS A 148 -10.44 7.53 -3.73
CA LYS A 148 -10.69 7.76 -5.16
C LYS A 148 -10.55 9.21 -5.64
N SER A 149 -10.02 10.09 -4.80
CA SER A 149 -9.91 11.52 -5.09
C SER A 149 -8.61 11.80 -5.86
N ILE A 150 -8.70 12.31 -7.09
CA ILE A 150 -7.50 12.72 -7.85
C ILE A 150 -7.43 14.22 -8.17
N GLY A 151 -8.46 14.99 -7.83
CA GLY A 151 -8.53 16.41 -8.17
C GLY A 151 -8.47 16.69 -9.67
N ASP A 152 -7.77 17.75 -10.04
CA ASP A 152 -7.63 18.22 -11.42
C ASP A 152 -6.22 18.08 -11.99
N ASN A 153 -5.21 17.84 -11.13
CA ASN A 153 -3.84 17.59 -11.58
C ASN A 153 -3.57 16.09 -11.71
N VAL A 154 -3.51 15.61 -12.96
CA VAL A 154 -3.29 14.20 -13.27
C VAL A 154 -1.89 13.70 -12.90
N ASP A 155 -0.88 14.56 -12.69
CA ASP A 155 0.50 14.11 -12.53
C ASP A 155 1.12 14.32 -11.14
N THR A 156 0.35 14.81 -10.17
CA THR A 156 0.80 14.94 -8.77
C THR A 156 -0.14 14.37 -7.72
N PHE A 157 -1.36 13.95 -8.08
CA PHE A 157 -2.41 13.61 -7.12
C PHE A 157 -2.05 12.53 -6.07
N TRP A 158 -1.11 11.65 -6.40
CA TRP A 158 -0.65 10.57 -5.51
C TRP A 158 0.54 10.98 -4.62
N LEU A 159 1.20 12.11 -4.91
CA LEU A 159 2.38 12.61 -4.20
C LEU A 159 1.98 13.60 -3.11
N GLU A 160 1.03 14.48 -3.41
CA GLU A 160 0.67 15.63 -2.56
C GLU A 160 -0.83 15.71 -2.28
N GLY A 161 -1.57 14.65 -2.61
CA GLY A 161 -3.02 14.58 -2.48
C GLY A 161 -3.76 15.07 -3.74
N PRO A 162 -5.08 14.85 -3.80
CA PRO A 162 -5.93 14.42 -2.69
C PRO A 162 -6.04 12.91 -2.52
N LEU A 163 -5.30 12.09 -3.28
CA LEU A 163 -5.47 10.64 -3.24
C LEU A 163 -4.90 10.04 -1.97
N GLU A 164 -5.72 9.28 -1.26
CA GLU A 164 -5.30 8.57 -0.05
C GLU A 164 -5.80 7.12 -0.05
N ILE A 165 -5.04 6.24 0.58
CA ILE A 165 -5.36 4.82 0.75
C ILE A 165 -4.81 4.30 2.09
N SER A 166 -5.50 3.36 2.71
CA SER A 166 -5.07 2.72 3.96
C SER A 166 -4.18 1.49 3.71
N ALA A 167 -3.50 1.01 4.75
CA ALA A 167 -2.72 -0.23 4.66
C ALA A 167 -3.63 -1.44 4.39
N MET A 168 -4.82 -1.47 5.01
CA MET A 168 -5.82 -2.51 4.76
C MET A 168 -6.31 -2.50 3.30
N GLU A 169 -6.54 -1.32 2.73
CA GLU A 169 -6.95 -1.17 1.33
C GLU A 169 -5.84 -1.58 0.35
N GLN A 170 -4.58 -1.23 0.64
CA GLN A 170 -3.42 -1.71 -0.12
C GLN A 170 -3.36 -3.24 -0.15
N VAL A 171 -3.49 -3.90 1.01
CA VAL A 171 -3.48 -5.37 1.08
C VAL A 171 -4.60 -5.98 0.26
N LYS A 172 -5.83 -5.44 0.31
CA LYS A 172 -6.96 -5.94 -0.49
C LYS A 172 -6.70 -5.86 -2.00
N LEU A 173 -6.13 -4.75 -2.47
CA LEU A 173 -5.82 -4.58 -3.89
C LEU A 173 -4.64 -5.45 -4.34
N LEU A 174 -3.59 -5.54 -3.53
CA LEU A 174 -2.42 -6.38 -3.82
C LEU A 174 -2.75 -7.87 -3.77
N THR A 175 -3.69 -8.29 -2.93
CA THR A 175 -4.22 -9.67 -2.91
C THR A 175 -4.82 -10.02 -4.28
N LYS A 176 -5.70 -9.15 -4.79
CA LYS A 176 -6.27 -9.32 -6.13
C LYS A 176 -5.20 -9.30 -7.22
N LEU A 177 -4.21 -8.40 -7.14
CA LEU A 177 -3.13 -8.33 -8.13
C LEU A 177 -2.28 -9.62 -8.14
N ALA A 178 -1.89 -10.12 -6.96
CA ALA A 178 -1.08 -11.32 -6.82
C ALA A 178 -1.80 -12.56 -7.38
N GLN A 179 -3.14 -12.59 -7.30
CA GLN A 179 -3.98 -13.65 -7.89
C GLN A 179 -4.37 -13.40 -9.35
N ASN A 180 -3.99 -12.27 -9.95
CA ASN A 180 -4.44 -11.81 -11.27
C ASN A 180 -5.97 -11.59 -11.38
N GLU A 181 -6.61 -11.17 -10.28
CA GLU A 181 -8.06 -11.00 -10.13
C GLU A 181 -8.51 -9.53 -10.16
N LEU A 182 -7.61 -8.56 -10.38
CA LEU A 182 -8.05 -7.20 -10.67
C LEU A 182 -8.85 -7.16 -11.98
N PRO A 183 -9.71 -6.15 -12.20
CA PRO A 183 -10.54 -6.04 -13.40
C PRO A 183 -9.74 -5.63 -14.66
N TYR A 184 -8.57 -6.21 -14.89
CA TYR A 184 -7.67 -5.96 -16.02
C TYR A 184 -7.30 -7.28 -16.70
N PRO A 185 -6.87 -7.26 -17.98
CA PRO A 185 -6.33 -8.45 -18.63
C PRO A 185 -5.22 -9.11 -17.81
N ILE A 186 -5.26 -10.44 -17.70
CA ILE A 186 -4.29 -11.23 -16.92
C ILE A 186 -2.84 -10.92 -17.34
N GLU A 187 -2.58 -10.76 -18.64
CA GLU A 187 -1.22 -10.48 -19.13
C GLU A 187 -0.69 -9.11 -18.67
N ILE A 188 -1.56 -8.12 -18.48
CA ILE A 188 -1.17 -6.81 -17.93
C ILE A 188 -0.82 -6.96 -16.45
N GLN A 189 -1.61 -7.73 -15.70
CA GLN A 189 -1.36 -7.99 -14.28
C GLN A 189 -0.03 -8.72 -14.09
N LYS A 190 0.22 -9.78 -14.87
CA LYS A 190 1.50 -10.50 -14.88
C LYS A 190 2.68 -9.60 -15.23
N ALA A 191 2.55 -8.73 -16.23
CA ALA A 191 3.61 -7.80 -16.60
C ALA A 191 3.93 -6.80 -15.46
N VAL A 192 2.91 -6.36 -14.71
CA VAL A 192 3.14 -5.50 -13.54
C VAL A 192 3.76 -6.27 -12.38
N SER A 193 3.30 -7.50 -12.11
CA SER A 193 3.92 -8.37 -11.10
C SER A 193 5.39 -8.64 -11.40
N ASP A 194 5.76 -8.86 -12.67
CA ASP A 194 7.15 -9.08 -13.10
C ASP A 194 8.05 -7.86 -12.79
N ILE A 195 7.59 -6.63 -13.06
CA ILE A 195 8.39 -5.42 -12.78
C ILE A 195 8.43 -5.02 -11.30
N THR A 196 7.64 -5.66 -10.43
CA THR A 196 7.69 -5.44 -8.96
C THR A 196 8.56 -6.45 -8.22
N ILE A 197 9.16 -7.44 -8.90
CA ILE A 197 10.10 -8.39 -8.28
C ILE A 197 11.31 -7.62 -7.71
N LEU A 198 11.50 -7.73 -6.40
CA LEU A 198 12.64 -7.18 -5.66
C LEU A 198 13.72 -8.22 -5.42
N GLU A 199 13.30 -9.46 -5.17
CA GLU A 199 14.16 -10.58 -4.87
C GLU A 199 13.51 -11.88 -5.34
N GLN A 200 14.29 -12.74 -5.96
CA GLN A 200 13.84 -14.04 -6.43
C GLN A 200 14.92 -15.07 -6.10
N THR A 201 14.52 -16.10 -5.37
CA THR A 201 15.37 -17.23 -5.01
C THR A 201 14.72 -18.52 -5.52
N TYR A 202 15.33 -19.66 -5.24
CA TYR A 202 14.68 -20.96 -5.49
C TYR A 202 13.45 -21.17 -4.57
N ASN A 203 13.42 -20.57 -3.39
CA ASN A 203 12.40 -20.82 -2.38
C ASN A 203 11.25 -19.81 -2.41
N TYR A 204 11.52 -18.56 -2.80
CA TYR A 204 10.54 -17.49 -2.77
C TYR A 204 10.76 -16.41 -3.82
N THR A 205 9.70 -15.67 -4.10
CA THR A 205 9.73 -14.41 -4.85
C THR A 205 9.12 -13.31 -4.00
N LEU A 206 9.88 -12.25 -3.75
CA LEU A 206 9.41 -11.06 -3.05
C LEU A 206 9.12 -9.95 -4.05
N HIS A 207 7.86 -9.54 -4.12
CA HIS A 207 7.41 -8.39 -4.87
C HIS A 207 7.21 -7.21 -3.93
N GLY A 208 7.43 -5.98 -4.43
CA GLY A 208 6.99 -4.83 -3.67
C GLY A 208 7.40 -3.48 -4.23
N LYS A 209 6.92 -2.44 -3.55
CA LYS A 209 7.21 -1.05 -3.87
C LYS A 209 7.29 -0.20 -2.61
N THR A 210 8.34 0.60 -2.53
CA THR A 210 8.49 1.65 -1.50
C THR A 210 7.80 2.95 -1.91
N GLY A 211 7.35 3.72 -0.93
CA GLY A 211 6.83 5.08 -1.11
C GLY A 211 7.27 5.99 0.03
N LEU A 212 7.50 7.26 -0.26
CA LEU A 212 7.74 8.29 0.75
C LEU A 212 6.83 9.46 0.41
N ALA A 213 5.91 9.76 1.32
CA ALA A 213 5.03 10.92 1.24
C ALA A 213 5.67 12.02 2.08
N ASP A 214 6.42 12.91 1.44
CA ASP A 214 7.25 13.97 2.05
C ASP A 214 7.15 15.29 1.29
N SER A 215 6.02 15.51 0.60
CA SER A 215 5.83 16.73 -0.19
C SER A 215 5.80 17.96 0.73
N GLU A 216 6.47 19.04 0.33
CA GLU A 216 6.43 20.34 1.02
C GLU A 216 5.00 20.89 1.17
N ASN A 217 4.07 20.42 0.35
CA ASN A 217 2.64 20.78 0.41
C ASN A 217 1.86 19.99 1.48
N MET A 218 2.50 19.01 2.15
CA MET A 218 1.88 18.25 3.24
C MET A 218 1.96 19.01 4.56
N THR A 219 0.86 19.01 5.31
CA THR A 219 0.79 19.55 6.68
C THR A 219 1.01 18.45 7.74
N THR A 220 1.37 17.25 7.31
CA THR A 220 1.59 16.07 8.17
C THR A 220 3.04 15.61 8.04
N GLU A 221 3.52 14.91 9.07
CA GLU A 221 4.87 14.35 9.07
C GLU A 221 5.09 13.37 7.90
N PRO A 222 6.33 13.20 7.42
CA PRO A 222 6.63 12.27 6.33
C PRO A 222 6.23 10.82 6.63
N ILE A 223 5.56 10.18 5.68
CA ILE A 223 5.10 8.79 5.82
C ILE A 223 5.84 7.88 4.84
N GLY A 224 6.52 6.88 5.39
CA GLY A 224 7.24 5.89 4.63
C GLY A 224 6.44 4.60 4.45
N TRP A 225 6.20 4.23 3.20
CA TRP A 225 5.51 3.00 2.81
C TRP A 225 6.45 1.89 2.31
N PHE A 226 6.09 0.65 2.60
CA PHE A 226 6.50 -0.53 1.84
C PHE A 226 5.34 -1.50 1.72
N VAL A 227 4.95 -1.82 0.48
CA VAL A 227 3.80 -2.69 0.17
C VAL A 227 4.20 -3.74 -0.85
N GLY A 228 3.59 -4.91 -0.81
CA GLY A 228 3.94 -5.99 -1.73
C GLY A 228 3.35 -7.33 -1.32
N TRP A 229 3.95 -8.40 -1.85
CA TRP A 229 3.62 -9.76 -1.45
C TRP A 229 4.84 -10.68 -1.58
N LEU A 230 4.83 -11.75 -0.80
CA LEU A 230 5.80 -12.84 -0.85
C LEU A 230 5.09 -14.09 -1.39
N GLU A 231 5.66 -14.70 -2.43
CA GLU A 231 5.26 -16.01 -2.93
C GLU A 231 6.26 -17.04 -2.38
N GLU A 232 5.78 -17.98 -1.55
CA GLU A 232 6.60 -19.04 -0.96
C GLU A 232 5.74 -20.29 -0.70
N ASN A 233 6.25 -21.48 -1.07
CA ASN A 233 5.61 -22.79 -0.82
C ASN A 233 4.11 -22.85 -1.23
N ASP A 234 3.78 -22.41 -2.44
CA ASP A 234 2.40 -22.34 -2.96
C ASP A 234 1.44 -21.49 -2.08
N ASN A 235 1.99 -20.52 -1.33
CA ASN A 235 1.22 -19.53 -0.59
C ASN A 235 1.64 -18.11 -0.97
N ILE A 236 0.72 -17.17 -0.75
CA ILE A 236 0.93 -15.73 -0.97
C ILE A 236 0.72 -15.01 0.36
N TYR A 237 1.74 -14.26 0.78
CA TYR A 237 1.68 -13.38 1.95
C TYR A 237 1.71 -11.93 1.50
N VAL A 238 0.57 -11.25 1.54
CA VAL A 238 0.42 -9.87 1.11
C VAL A 238 0.67 -8.95 2.28
N PHE A 239 1.41 -7.86 2.09
CA PHE A 239 1.71 -6.93 3.18
C PHE A 239 1.60 -5.47 2.78
N ALA A 240 1.29 -4.64 3.77
CA ALA A 240 1.39 -3.19 3.68
C ALA A 240 1.87 -2.61 5.02
N LEU A 241 3.01 -1.91 4.95
CA LEU A 241 3.59 -1.15 6.06
C LEU A 241 3.55 0.33 5.75
N ASN A 242 3.15 1.14 6.74
CA ASN A 242 3.54 2.55 6.80
C ASN A 242 4.08 2.92 8.19
N ILE A 243 5.07 3.80 8.22
CA ILE A 243 5.72 4.30 9.43
C ILE A 243 5.97 5.82 9.31
N ASP A 244 5.95 6.50 10.45
CA ASP A 244 6.18 7.95 10.56
C ASP A 244 7.66 8.33 10.50
N ASN A 245 7.90 9.63 10.30
CA ASN A 245 9.18 10.31 10.51
C ASN A 245 10.37 9.67 9.77
N ILE A 246 10.10 9.13 8.59
CA ILE A 246 11.13 8.53 7.74
C ILE A 246 11.98 9.62 7.12
N ASN A 247 13.25 9.65 7.49
CA ASN A 247 14.30 10.43 6.84
C ASN A 247 15.20 9.53 5.96
N SER A 248 16.25 10.11 5.38
CA SER A 248 17.19 9.42 4.49
C SER A 248 17.84 8.18 5.12
N ASP A 249 18.14 8.25 6.41
CA ASP A 249 18.89 7.22 7.13
C ASP A 249 17.96 6.06 7.54
N ASP A 250 16.66 6.34 7.62
CA ASP A 250 15.63 5.41 8.06
C ASP A 250 14.92 4.68 6.90
N LEU A 251 15.23 5.01 5.63
CA LEU A 251 14.54 4.46 4.47
C LEU A 251 14.52 2.92 4.43
N ALA A 252 15.58 2.28 4.94
CA ALA A 252 15.72 0.83 5.00
C ALA A 252 14.83 0.17 6.07
N LYS A 253 14.45 0.89 7.14
CA LYS A 253 13.62 0.35 8.24
C LYS A 253 12.34 -0.28 7.72
N ARG A 254 11.70 0.34 6.73
CA ARG A 254 10.45 -0.15 6.11
C ARG A 254 10.58 -1.58 5.58
N ILE A 255 11.67 -1.87 4.88
CA ILE A 255 11.91 -3.19 4.29
C ILE A 255 12.34 -4.18 5.37
N ASN A 256 13.22 -3.74 6.28
CA ASN A 256 13.73 -4.57 7.38
C ASN A 256 12.60 -5.04 8.30
N ILE A 257 11.71 -4.14 8.75
CA ILE A 257 10.57 -4.50 9.61
C ILE A 257 9.69 -5.56 8.95
N VAL A 258 9.36 -5.42 7.66
CA VAL A 258 8.57 -6.42 6.95
C VAL A 258 9.31 -7.75 6.87
N LYS A 259 10.58 -7.76 6.45
CA LYS A 259 11.36 -9.00 6.32
C LYS A 259 11.57 -9.70 7.66
N GLU A 260 11.87 -8.95 8.72
CA GLU A 260 12.00 -9.48 10.08
C GLU A 260 10.67 -10.03 10.60
N SER A 261 9.55 -9.36 10.31
CA SER A 261 8.22 -9.84 10.70
C SER A 261 7.87 -11.14 9.98
N LEU A 262 8.08 -11.21 8.66
CA LEU A 262 7.86 -12.44 7.89
C LEU A 262 8.73 -13.60 8.40
N LYS A 263 10.00 -13.35 8.74
CA LYS A 263 10.90 -14.35 9.34
C LYS A 263 10.46 -14.79 10.73
N ALA A 264 10.10 -13.85 11.61
CA ALA A 264 9.66 -14.15 12.98
C ALA A 264 8.38 -15.00 12.99
N LEU A 265 7.52 -14.81 11.99
CA LEU A 265 6.31 -15.60 11.76
C LEU A 265 6.56 -16.93 11.03
N ASN A 266 7.82 -17.23 10.67
CA ASN A 266 8.23 -18.39 9.86
C ASN A 266 7.59 -18.45 8.47
N LEU A 267 7.25 -17.28 7.90
CA LEU A 267 6.65 -17.12 6.57
C LEU A 267 7.69 -16.83 5.48
N LEU A 268 8.90 -16.45 5.88
CA LEU A 268 10.05 -16.22 5.00
C LEU A 268 11.23 -17.04 5.53
N LYS A 269 11.67 -18.05 4.76
CA LYS A 269 12.75 -18.96 5.15
C LYS A 269 14.09 -18.70 4.45
#